data_AF-A0A8J4Y1Q4-F1
#
_entry.id   AF-A0A8J4Y1Q4-F1
#
_cell.length_a   1.000
_cell.length_b   1.000
_cell.length_c   1.000
_cell.angle_alpha   90.00
_cell.angle_beta   90.00
_cell.angle_gamma   90.00
#
_symmetry.space_group_name_H-M   'P 1'
#
loop_
_entity.id
_entity.type
_entity.pdbx_description
1 polymer ?
#
loop_
_entity_poly.entity_id
_entity_poly.type
_entity_poly.pdbx_seq_one_letter_code
_entity_poly.pdbx_strand_id
1 'polypeptide(L)'
;MQRNILVYHTVTGCDTVSQPSGHGKKTTWKVFQQHGALLDDLGRGTLSESTIRSVEEFFCRIYSPASDETNINDVRYRMFQKGTKDPKKLPPSRKCLEQHIKRAHHQAQVWFQADVPIPEIESPIGSGWYEDATRRLHPHVSVDDPLPNEFTDIVCCKCRNCATSRCSCRAKNLNCIAACTCNNGVCHNPYRVAIETDSE
;
A
#
# COMPACT_ATOMS: atom_id res chain seq x y z
N MET A 1 21.21 -11.17 -18.10
CA MET A 1 20.72 -9.78 -17.98
C MET A 1 20.68 -9.44 -16.50
N GLN A 2 21.59 -8.60 -16.02
CA GLN A 2 21.59 -8.14 -14.63
C GLN A 2 20.37 -7.22 -14.48
N ARG A 3 19.27 -7.76 -13.94
CA ARG A 3 18.08 -6.96 -13.62
C ARG A 3 18.51 -5.83 -12.67
N ASN A 4 17.94 -4.65 -12.85
CA ASN A 4 18.44 -3.38 -12.31
C ASN A 4 18.43 -3.35 -10.76
N ILE A 5 19.50 -3.88 -10.15
CA ILE A 5 19.61 -4.07 -8.69
C ILE A 5 19.54 -2.74 -7.92
N LEU A 6 19.98 -1.64 -8.55
CA LEU A 6 19.86 -0.29 -8.02
C LEU A 6 18.41 0.07 -7.77
N VAL A 7 17.56 -0.12 -8.77
CA VAL A 7 16.12 0.15 -8.69
C VAL A 7 15.43 -0.76 -7.68
N TYR A 8 15.79 -2.05 -7.66
CA TYR A 8 15.32 -2.94 -6.61
C TYR A 8 15.69 -2.43 -5.22
N HIS A 9 16.93 -1.95 -5.04
CA HIS A 9 17.40 -1.43 -3.76
C HIS A 9 16.61 -0.19 -3.34
N THR A 10 16.33 0.76 -4.26
CA THR A 10 15.53 1.96 -3.95
C THR A 10 14.11 1.61 -3.48
N VAL A 11 13.34 0.83 -4.26
CA VAL A 11 11.93 0.54 -3.93
C VAL A 11 11.75 -0.37 -2.73
N THR A 12 12.73 -1.21 -2.42
CA THR A 12 12.64 -2.11 -1.26
C THR A 12 13.28 -1.53 -0.01
N GLY A 13 13.72 -0.27 -0.06
CA GLY A 13 14.22 0.50 1.07
C GLY A 13 15.73 0.78 1.04
N CYS A 14 16.08 2.05 1.26
CA CYS A 14 17.44 2.59 1.41
C CYS A 14 17.39 3.78 2.38
N ASP A 15 18.44 4.61 2.46
CA ASP A 15 18.50 5.72 3.43
C ASP A 15 17.41 6.78 3.22
N THR A 16 16.94 6.98 1.97
CA THR A 16 15.95 8.00 1.60
C THR A 16 14.57 7.42 1.27
N VAL A 17 14.44 6.09 1.17
CA VAL A 17 13.20 5.44 0.78
C VAL A 17 12.88 4.34 1.79
N SER A 18 11.67 4.36 2.34
CA SER A 18 11.24 3.34 3.32
C SER A 18 11.18 1.94 2.71
N GLN A 19 11.35 0.90 3.51
CA GLN A 19 11.07 -0.47 3.06
C GLN A 19 9.56 -0.80 3.10
N PRO A 20 9.08 -1.81 2.35
CA PRO A 20 7.73 -2.31 2.51
C PRO A 20 7.54 -2.92 3.91
N SER A 21 6.53 -2.45 4.65
CA SER A 21 6.27 -2.92 6.03
C SER A 21 6.12 -4.44 6.08
N GLY A 22 6.85 -5.09 6.98
CA GLY A 22 6.83 -6.55 7.15
C GLY A 22 7.66 -7.34 6.14
N HIS A 23 8.28 -6.69 5.14
CA HIS A 23 9.08 -7.36 4.11
C HIS A 23 10.50 -6.76 4.02
N GLY A 24 11.51 -7.59 4.32
CA GLY A 24 12.91 -7.22 4.13
C GLY A 24 13.46 -7.68 2.78
N LYS A 25 14.72 -7.33 2.50
CA LYS A 25 15.42 -7.70 1.25
C LYS A 25 15.33 -9.20 0.94
N LYS A 26 15.51 -10.07 1.95
CA LYS A 26 15.41 -11.52 1.75
C LYS A 26 14.06 -11.98 1.20
N THR A 27 12.94 -11.38 1.65
CA THR A 27 11.60 -11.78 1.22
C THR A 27 11.25 -11.16 -0.12
N THR A 28 11.61 -9.90 -0.35
CA THR A 28 11.37 -9.20 -1.63
C THR A 28 12.29 -9.68 -2.75
N TRP A 29 13.46 -10.25 -2.44
CA TRP A 29 14.40 -10.77 -3.43
C TRP A 29 13.78 -11.85 -4.32
N LYS A 30 13.00 -12.78 -3.73
CA LYS A 30 12.32 -13.82 -4.51
C LYS A 30 11.34 -13.24 -5.53
N VAL A 31 10.63 -12.19 -5.14
CA VAL A 31 9.72 -11.45 -6.04
C VAL A 31 10.51 -10.77 -7.15
N PHE A 32 11.64 -10.14 -6.84
CA PHE A 32 12.53 -9.53 -7.83
C PHE A 32 13.10 -10.54 -8.83
N GLN A 33 13.46 -11.74 -8.37
CA GLN A 33 13.93 -12.82 -9.25
C GLN A 33 12.85 -13.30 -10.22
N GLN A 34 11.57 -13.12 -9.93
CA GLN A 34 10.47 -13.52 -10.82
C GLN A 34 9.94 -12.34 -11.65
N HIS A 35 9.72 -11.21 -11.01
CA HIS A 35 8.99 -10.06 -11.53
C HIS A 35 9.84 -8.78 -11.65
N GLY A 36 11.17 -8.88 -11.64
CA GLY A 36 12.04 -7.70 -11.67
C GLY A 36 11.89 -6.81 -12.91
N ALA A 37 11.33 -7.33 -14.01
CA ALA A 37 11.03 -6.55 -15.21
C ALA A 37 9.98 -5.44 -14.97
N LEU A 38 9.12 -5.60 -13.94
CA LEU A 38 8.17 -4.57 -13.51
C LEU A 38 8.84 -3.27 -13.03
N LEU A 39 10.15 -3.31 -12.79
CA LEU A 39 10.94 -2.18 -12.31
C LEU A 39 11.81 -1.54 -13.40
N ASP A 40 11.78 -2.03 -14.64
CA ASP A 40 12.78 -1.67 -15.67
C ASP A 40 12.78 -0.17 -16.04
N ASP A 41 11.61 0.46 -15.98
CA ASP A 41 11.41 1.88 -16.30
C ASP A 41 11.60 2.82 -15.09
N LEU A 42 11.68 2.29 -13.87
CA LEU A 42 11.79 3.13 -12.70
C LEU A 42 13.16 3.80 -12.63
N GLY A 43 13.16 5.11 -12.39
CA GLY A 43 14.34 5.97 -12.45
C GLY A 43 14.74 6.41 -13.87
N ARG A 44 14.00 6.01 -14.91
CA ARG A 44 14.27 6.43 -16.30
C ARG A 44 13.29 7.51 -16.72
N GLY A 45 13.82 8.59 -17.31
CA GLY A 45 13.01 9.70 -17.82
C GLY A 45 12.02 10.26 -16.80
N THR A 46 10.91 10.80 -17.28
CA THR A 46 9.80 11.27 -16.45
C THR A 46 8.98 10.11 -15.92
N LEU A 47 8.61 10.14 -14.63
CA LEU A 47 7.77 9.11 -14.02
C LEU A 47 6.37 9.11 -14.64
N SER A 48 6.02 8.01 -15.30
CA SER A 48 4.73 7.81 -15.97
C SER A 48 3.75 7.02 -15.10
N GLU A 49 2.45 7.16 -15.38
CA GLU A 49 1.41 6.33 -14.73
C GLU A 49 1.59 4.84 -15.01
N SER A 50 2.09 4.45 -16.19
CA SER A 50 2.41 3.04 -16.50
C SER A 50 3.56 2.51 -15.65
N THR A 51 4.59 3.33 -15.39
CA THR A 51 5.68 2.97 -14.47
C THR A 51 5.14 2.81 -13.05
N ILE A 52 4.29 3.73 -12.58
CA ILE A 52 3.64 3.64 -11.26
C ILE A 52 2.86 2.33 -11.12
N ARG A 53 2.01 1.98 -12.11
CA ARG A 53 1.25 0.72 -12.10
C ARG A 53 2.14 -0.52 -12.13
N SER A 54 3.23 -0.50 -12.87
CA SER A 54 4.16 -1.63 -12.93
C SER A 54 4.83 -1.85 -11.56
N VAL A 55 5.27 -0.77 -10.90
CA VAL A 55 5.83 -0.86 -9.55
C VAL A 55 4.75 -1.22 -8.52
N GLU A 56 3.51 -0.75 -8.68
CA GLU A 56 2.37 -1.16 -7.85
C GLU A 56 2.13 -2.68 -7.94
N GLU A 57 2.15 -3.24 -9.15
CA GLU A 57 2.05 -4.69 -9.34
C GLU A 57 3.19 -5.41 -8.62
N PHE A 58 4.42 -4.90 -8.69
CA PHE A 58 5.55 -5.46 -7.95
C PHE A 58 5.27 -5.52 -6.43
N PHE A 59 4.69 -4.46 -5.86
CA PHE A 59 4.25 -4.43 -4.46
C PHE A 59 3.10 -5.41 -4.19
N CYS A 60 2.16 -5.58 -5.11
CA CYS A 60 1.11 -6.58 -4.98
C CYS A 60 1.69 -8.01 -4.88
N ARG A 61 2.73 -8.32 -5.68
CA ARG A 61 3.45 -9.60 -5.59
C ARG A 61 4.23 -9.77 -4.28
N ILE A 62 4.70 -8.68 -3.66
CA ILE A 62 5.32 -8.71 -2.32
C ILE A 62 4.32 -9.13 -1.25
N TYR A 63 3.16 -8.46 -1.22
CA TYR A 63 2.16 -8.66 -0.16
C TYR A 63 1.25 -9.86 -0.42
N SER A 64 1.13 -10.30 -1.67
CA SER A 64 0.28 -11.41 -2.06
C SER A 64 0.87 -12.22 -3.22
N PRO A 65 1.96 -12.97 -2.99
CA PRO A 65 2.70 -13.67 -4.05
C PRO A 65 1.89 -14.75 -4.79
N ALA A 66 0.79 -15.24 -4.21
CA ALA A 66 -0.08 -16.25 -4.82
C ALA A 66 -1.30 -15.64 -5.56
N SER A 67 -1.38 -14.32 -5.70
CA SER A 67 -2.48 -13.61 -6.34
C SER A 67 -2.00 -12.93 -7.61
N ASP A 68 -2.91 -12.76 -8.57
CA ASP A 68 -2.74 -11.97 -9.80
C ASP A 68 -3.34 -10.55 -9.67
N GLU A 69 -3.72 -10.14 -8.46
CA GLU A 69 -4.09 -8.76 -8.18
C GLU A 69 -2.92 -7.82 -8.48
N THR A 70 -3.21 -6.74 -9.21
CA THR A 70 -2.25 -5.69 -9.58
C THR A 70 -2.55 -4.34 -8.94
N ASN A 71 -3.64 -4.25 -8.18
CA ASN A 71 -4.04 -3.06 -7.43
C ASN A 71 -3.77 -3.25 -5.94
N ILE A 72 -2.97 -2.37 -5.34
CA ILE A 72 -2.54 -2.54 -3.95
C ILE A 72 -3.68 -2.33 -2.95
N ASN A 73 -4.71 -1.55 -3.29
CA ASN A 73 -5.88 -1.36 -2.46
C ASN A 73 -6.74 -2.64 -2.40
N ASP A 74 -6.84 -3.39 -3.50
CA ASP A 74 -7.55 -4.68 -3.52
C ASP A 74 -6.82 -5.71 -2.66
N VAL A 75 -5.49 -5.78 -2.77
CA VAL A 75 -4.64 -6.62 -1.90
C VAL A 75 -4.85 -6.22 -0.43
N ARG A 76 -4.83 -4.92 -0.14
CA ARG A 76 -5.04 -4.37 1.21
C ARG A 76 -6.42 -4.73 1.76
N TYR A 77 -7.47 -4.58 0.95
CA TYR A 77 -8.84 -4.91 1.34
C TYR A 77 -9.01 -6.42 1.58
N ARG A 78 -8.50 -7.26 0.68
CA ARG A 78 -8.55 -8.72 0.84
C ARG A 78 -7.78 -9.19 2.08
N MET A 79 -6.61 -8.62 2.38
CA MET A 79 -5.86 -8.93 3.61
C MET A 79 -6.65 -8.54 4.86
N PHE A 80 -7.34 -7.40 4.83
CA PHE A 80 -8.25 -6.99 5.90
C PHE A 80 -9.42 -7.97 6.07
N GLN A 81 -10.05 -8.39 4.97
CA GLN A 81 -11.13 -9.39 4.98
C GLN A 81 -10.69 -10.72 5.59
N LYS A 82 -9.45 -11.14 5.31
CA LYS A 82 -8.85 -12.37 5.87
C LYS A 82 -8.45 -12.24 7.36
N GLY A 83 -8.69 -11.08 7.97
CA GLY A 83 -8.52 -10.88 9.40
C GLY A 83 -7.21 -10.19 9.81
N THR A 84 -6.45 -9.62 8.88
CA THR A 84 -5.33 -8.73 9.23
C THR A 84 -5.88 -7.42 9.77
N LYS A 85 -5.97 -7.33 11.10
CA LYS A 85 -6.54 -6.16 11.80
C LYS A 85 -5.53 -5.07 12.13
N ASP A 86 -4.26 -5.43 12.28
CA ASP A 86 -3.19 -4.47 12.57
C ASP A 86 -2.87 -3.69 11.28
N PRO A 87 -3.15 -2.38 11.23
CA PRO A 87 -2.90 -1.57 10.04
C PRO A 87 -1.43 -1.59 9.60
N LYS A 88 -0.48 -1.83 10.52
CA LYS A 88 0.96 -1.92 10.22
C LYS A 88 1.31 -3.17 9.42
N LYS A 89 0.45 -4.19 9.43
CA LYS A 89 0.61 -5.45 8.69
C LYS A 89 -0.13 -5.46 7.36
N LEU A 90 -0.87 -4.39 7.05
CA LEU A 90 -1.51 -4.22 5.76
C LEU A 90 -0.51 -3.58 4.75
N PRO A 91 -0.68 -3.85 3.44
CA PRO A 91 0.04 -3.13 2.39
C PRO A 91 -0.25 -1.62 2.48
N PRO A 92 0.61 -0.72 1.98
CA PRO A 92 0.28 0.70 1.88
C PRO A 92 -1.00 0.94 1.07
N SER A 93 -1.70 2.06 1.29
CA SER A 93 -2.71 2.53 0.34
C SER A 93 -2.04 2.90 -0.99
N ARG A 94 -2.78 2.89 -2.09
CA ARG A 94 -2.28 3.30 -3.41
C ARG A 94 -1.62 4.68 -3.36
N LYS A 95 -2.27 5.67 -2.71
CA LYS A 95 -1.71 7.03 -2.56
C LYS A 95 -0.40 7.05 -1.76
N CYS A 96 -0.33 6.30 -0.65
CA CYS A 96 0.93 6.14 0.09
C CYS A 96 2.03 5.51 -0.78
N LEU A 97 1.66 4.50 -1.57
CA LEU A 97 2.59 3.81 -2.46
C LEU A 97 3.07 4.72 -3.60
N GLU A 98 2.21 5.53 -4.20
CA GLU A 98 2.58 6.52 -5.22
C GLU A 98 3.65 7.48 -4.70
N GLN A 99 3.50 8.01 -3.48
CA GLN A 99 4.53 8.87 -2.87
C GLN A 99 5.85 8.11 -2.64
N HIS A 100 5.78 6.84 -2.23
CA HIS A 100 6.95 5.99 -2.11
C HIS A 100 7.64 5.77 -3.48
N ILE A 101 6.87 5.50 -4.54
CA ILE A 101 7.38 5.30 -5.91
C ILE A 101 8.06 6.57 -6.42
N LYS A 102 7.48 7.75 -6.19
CA LYS A 102 8.10 9.03 -6.54
C LYS A 102 9.48 9.21 -5.91
N ARG A 103 9.61 8.89 -4.62
CA ARG A 103 10.91 8.94 -3.92
C ARG A 103 11.90 7.92 -4.49
N ALA A 104 11.44 6.70 -4.75
CA ALA A 104 12.27 5.64 -5.32
C ALA A 104 12.74 5.96 -6.75
N HIS A 105 11.89 6.58 -7.56
CA HIS A 105 12.21 7.06 -8.91
C HIS A 105 13.32 8.11 -8.85
N HIS A 106 13.14 9.12 -8.01
CA HIS A 106 14.13 10.19 -7.83
C HIS A 106 15.46 9.64 -7.31
N GLN A 107 15.44 8.76 -6.31
CA GLN A 107 16.67 8.16 -5.79
C GLN A 107 17.40 7.31 -6.85
N ALA A 108 16.65 6.61 -7.71
CA ALA A 108 17.24 5.83 -8.80
C ALA A 108 17.87 6.75 -9.86
N GLN A 109 17.23 7.87 -10.21
CA GLN A 109 17.79 8.87 -11.12
C GLN A 109 19.13 9.43 -10.60
N VAL A 110 19.23 9.70 -9.30
CA VAL A 110 20.48 10.14 -8.67
C VAL A 110 21.57 9.07 -8.84
N TRP A 111 21.25 7.81 -8.56
CA TRP A 111 22.23 6.72 -8.66
C TRP A 111 22.62 6.35 -10.09
N PHE A 112 21.75 6.57 -11.07
CA PHE A 112 22.10 6.38 -12.49
C PHE A 112 23.10 7.41 -13.02
N GLN A 113 23.37 8.47 -12.25
CA GLN A 113 24.38 9.48 -12.58
C GLN A 113 25.60 9.40 -11.66
N ALA A 114 25.79 8.30 -10.92
CA ALA A 114 26.87 8.18 -9.93
C ALA A 114 28.29 8.22 -10.54
N ASP A 115 28.42 7.95 -11.84
CA ASP A 115 29.66 8.02 -12.61
C ASP A 115 29.88 9.37 -13.30
N VAL A 116 28.89 10.27 -13.25
CA VAL A 116 28.98 11.62 -13.80
C VAL A 116 29.69 12.52 -12.78
N PRO A 117 30.82 13.17 -13.12
CA PRO A 117 31.58 13.98 -12.16
C PRO A 117 30.80 15.15 -11.55
N ILE A 118 29.86 15.73 -12.31
CA ILE A 118 28.98 16.82 -11.89
C ILE A 118 27.57 16.46 -12.40
N PRO A 119 26.81 15.63 -11.67
CA PRO A 119 25.50 15.18 -12.12
C PRO A 119 24.48 16.32 -12.02
N GLU A 120 23.59 16.40 -12.99
CA GLU A 120 22.44 17.30 -12.94
C GLU A 120 21.31 16.58 -12.20
N ILE A 121 21.17 16.88 -10.90
CA ILE A 121 20.16 16.29 -10.03
C ILE A 121 18.99 17.26 -9.90
N GLU A 122 17.81 16.83 -10.35
CA GLU A 122 16.58 17.58 -10.14
C GLU A 122 16.25 17.74 -8.65
N SER A 123 15.45 18.74 -8.29
CA SER A 123 15.02 18.92 -6.90
C SER A 123 14.20 17.70 -6.43
N PRO A 124 14.39 17.22 -5.18
CA PRO A 124 13.53 16.18 -4.61
C PRO A 124 12.10 16.69 -4.31
N ILE A 125 11.89 18.01 -4.28
CA ILE A 125 10.58 18.63 -4.00
C ILE A 125 9.59 18.24 -5.11
N GLY A 126 8.42 17.74 -4.73
CA GLY A 126 7.41 17.19 -5.65
C GLY A 126 7.63 15.72 -6.02
N SER A 127 8.82 15.18 -5.78
CA SER A 127 9.16 13.75 -5.94
C SER A 127 8.90 12.95 -4.66
N GLY A 128 7.76 13.22 -4.03
CA GLY A 128 7.38 12.60 -2.76
C GLY A 128 8.01 13.22 -1.52
N TRP A 129 8.61 14.40 -1.67
CA TRP A 129 9.11 15.27 -0.61
C TRP A 129 8.53 16.69 -0.76
N TYR A 130 8.42 17.39 0.37
CA TYR A 130 8.20 18.84 0.42
C TYR A 130 9.26 19.50 1.29
N GLU A 131 9.50 20.78 1.05
CA GLU A 131 10.36 21.61 1.88
C GLU A 131 9.50 22.45 2.83
N ASP A 132 9.85 22.48 4.12
CA ASP A 132 9.19 23.36 5.09
C ASP A 132 9.78 24.78 5.10
N ALA A 133 9.18 25.69 5.86
CA ALA A 133 9.65 27.07 5.97
C ALA A 133 11.09 27.21 6.54
N THR A 134 11.63 26.14 7.16
CA THR A 134 13.00 26.09 7.68
C THR A 134 13.99 25.46 6.70
N ARG A 135 13.56 25.20 5.46
CA ARG A 135 14.33 24.55 4.39
C ARG A 135 14.71 23.10 4.70
N ARG A 136 13.88 22.40 5.47
CA ARG A 136 14.04 20.96 5.74
C ARG A 136 13.12 20.15 4.84
N LEU A 137 13.66 19.07 4.28
CA LEU A 137 12.91 18.12 3.48
C LEU A 137 12.12 17.16 4.38
N HIS A 138 10.83 17.01 4.10
CA HIS A 138 9.93 16.09 4.77
C HIS A 138 9.25 15.20 3.74
N PRO A 139 9.07 13.90 4.02
CA PRO A 139 8.38 13.02 3.10
C PRO A 139 6.90 13.41 3.04
N HIS A 140 6.34 13.46 1.85
CA HIS A 140 4.89 13.48 1.71
C HIS A 140 4.32 12.18 2.26
N VAL A 141 3.63 12.29 3.38
CA VAL A 141 2.70 11.28 3.88
C VAL A 141 1.35 11.55 3.24
N SER A 142 0.76 10.54 2.59
CA SER A 142 -0.62 10.67 2.14
C SER A 142 -1.48 10.87 3.38
N VAL A 143 -2.16 12.01 3.47
CA VAL A 143 -3.27 12.18 4.40
C VAL A 143 -4.47 11.52 3.75
N ASP A 144 -4.49 10.18 3.76
CA ASP A 144 -5.79 9.53 3.75
C ASP A 144 -6.42 9.90 5.09
N ASP A 145 -7.69 10.32 5.09
CA ASP A 145 -8.38 10.64 6.33
C ASP A 145 -8.10 9.51 7.34
N PRO A 146 -7.53 9.81 8.52
CA PRO A 146 -7.44 8.80 9.55
C PRO A 146 -8.83 8.22 9.69
N LEU A 147 -8.94 6.87 9.69
CA LEU A 147 -10.21 6.19 9.92
C LEU A 147 -10.96 6.99 10.99
N PRO A 148 -12.18 7.48 10.72
CA PRO A 148 -12.90 8.33 11.65
C PRO A 148 -12.80 7.76 13.06
N ASN A 149 -12.64 8.59 14.09
CA ASN A 149 -12.40 8.12 15.46
C ASN A 149 -13.43 7.07 15.93
N GLU A 150 -14.62 7.05 15.32
CA GLU A 150 -15.68 6.05 15.47
C GLU A 150 -15.27 4.62 15.09
N PHE A 151 -14.27 4.44 14.22
CA PHE A 151 -13.70 3.15 13.78
C PHE A 151 -12.51 2.67 14.63
N THR A 152 -12.27 3.28 15.79
CA THR A 152 -11.20 2.84 16.72
C THR A 152 -11.45 1.44 17.29
N ASP A 153 -12.71 1.00 17.35
CA ASP A 153 -13.11 -0.32 17.85
C ASP A 153 -13.59 -1.24 16.70
N ILE A 154 -12.67 -1.68 15.84
CA ILE A 154 -12.98 -2.70 14.83
C ILE A 154 -13.31 -4.03 15.52
N VAL A 155 -14.61 -4.28 15.69
CA VAL A 155 -15.13 -5.52 16.28
C VAL A 155 -15.48 -6.49 15.16
N CYS A 156 -14.68 -7.55 15.01
CA CYS A 156 -14.98 -8.64 14.08
C CYS A 156 -15.43 -9.87 14.86
N CYS A 157 -16.67 -10.30 14.64
CA CYS A 157 -17.19 -11.52 15.22
C CYS A 157 -16.58 -12.76 14.56
N LYS A 158 -16.57 -13.86 15.32
CA LYS A 158 -16.25 -15.21 14.84
C LYS A 158 -17.50 -16.11 14.77
N CYS A 159 -18.70 -15.51 14.79
CA CYS A 159 -19.96 -16.27 14.77
C CYS A 159 -20.19 -16.93 13.41
N ARG A 160 -20.92 -18.06 13.44
CA ARG A 160 -21.52 -18.67 12.23
C ARG A 160 -22.98 -18.26 12.03
N ASN A 161 -23.65 -17.83 13.10
CA ASN A 161 -24.99 -17.24 13.05
C ASN A 161 -24.99 -15.96 13.88
N CYS A 162 -25.32 -14.84 13.25
CA CYS A 162 -25.24 -13.51 13.86
C CYS A 162 -26.63 -12.88 14.05
N ALA A 163 -27.67 -13.72 14.11
CA ALA A 163 -29.05 -13.31 14.38
C ALA A 163 -29.32 -12.91 15.84
N THR A 164 -28.42 -13.24 16.77
CA THR A 164 -28.60 -13.00 18.21
C THR A 164 -27.43 -12.22 18.81
N SER A 165 -27.59 -11.70 20.03
CA SER A 165 -26.54 -10.99 20.78
C SER A 165 -25.33 -11.86 21.16
N ARG A 166 -25.31 -13.16 20.78
CA ARG A 166 -24.09 -13.97 20.79
C ARG A 166 -23.05 -13.50 19.76
N CYS A 167 -23.45 -12.72 18.76
CA CYS A 167 -22.53 -12.03 17.87
C CYS A 167 -21.92 -10.82 18.58
N SER A 168 -20.59 -10.76 18.69
CA SER A 168 -19.89 -9.64 19.34
C SER A 168 -20.09 -8.30 18.63
N CYS A 169 -20.27 -8.29 17.30
CA CYS A 169 -20.61 -7.07 16.56
C CYS A 169 -21.99 -6.57 17.00
N ARG A 170 -23.01 -7.44 16.91
CA ARG A 170 -24.38 -7.12 17.29
C ARG A 170 -24.51 -6.73 18.76
N ALA A 171 -23.78 -7.40 19.66
CA ALA A 171 -23.76 -7.07 21.09
C ALA A 171 -23.24 -5.66 21.38
N LYS A 172 -22.41 -5.11 20.51
CA LYS A 172 -21.91 -3.73 20.56
C LYS A 172 -22.71 -2.78 19.66
N ASN A 173 -23.89 -3.18 19.18
CA ASN A 173 -24.70 -2.41 18.23
C ASN A 173 -23.97 -2.08 16.91
N LEU A 174 -23.03 -2.93 16.50
CA LEU A 174 -22.30 -2.80 15.23
C LEU A 174 -22.77 -3.86 14.23
N ASN A 175 -22.79 -3.49 12.95
CA ASN A 175 -22.94 -4.46 11.87
C ASN A 175 -21.67 -5.30 11.67
N CYS A 176 -21.83 -6.53 11.19
CA CYS A 176 -20.70 -7.34 10.77
C CYS A 176 -20.12 -6.74 9.48
N ILE A 177 -18.85 -6.37 9.54
CA ILE A 177 -18.05 -5.93 8.39
C ILE A 177 -17.37 -7.11 7.70
N ALA A 178 -16.80 -6.89 6.52
CA ALA A 178 -16.19 -7.93 5.68
C ALA A 178 -15.11 -8.77 6.40
N ALA A 179 -14.42 -8.21 7.40
CA ALA A 179 -13.43 -8.94 8.23
C ALA A 179 -14.05 -9.92 9.27
N CYS A 180 -15.38 -10.04 9.35
CA CYS A 180 -16.05 -11.01 10.22
C CYS A 180 -16.07 -12.41 9.60
N THR A 181 -15.88 -13.45 10.42
CA THR A 181 -15.91 -14.86 9.97
C THR A 181 -17.27 -15.28 9.40
N CYS A 182 -18.36 -14.65 9.85
CA CYS A 182 -19.71 -14.96 9.36
C CYS A 182 -19.94 -14.66 7.88
N ASN A 183 -19.09 -13.84 7.24
CA ASN A 183 -19.20 -13.55 5.80
C ASN A 183 -18.73 -14.70 4.91
N ASN A 184 -18.14 -15.77 5.47
CA ASN A 184 -17.87 -17.01 4.73
C ASN A 184 -19.16 -17.86 4.53
N GLY A 185 -20.32 -17.34 4.93
CA GLY A 185 -21.65 -17.93 4.75
C GLY A 185 -22.73 -16.84 4.77
N VAL A 186 -23.95 -17.19 5.21
CA VAL A 186 -25.04 -16.20 5.32
C VAL A 186 -24.90 -15.40 6.62
N CYS A 187 -24.55 -14.12 6.51
CA CYS A 187 -24.51 -13.21 7.64
C CYS A 187 -25.90 -12.60 7.93
N HIS A 188 -26.43 -12.82 9.13
CA HIS A 188 -27.70 -12.24 9.61
C HIS A 188 -27.54 -10.87 10.32
N ASN A 189 -26.35 -10.27 10.24
CA ASN A 189 -26.08 -8.92 10.74
C ASN A 189 -25.19 -8.15 9.76
N PRO A 190 -25.47 -8.14 8.44
CA PRO A 190 -24.57 -7.56 7.47
C PRO A 190 -24.53 -6.03 7.61
N TYR A 191 -23.40 -5.42 7.28
CA TYR A 191 -23.34 -3.99 7.02
C TYR A 191 -24.18 -3.69 5.78
N ARG A 192 -25.18 -2.81 5.91
CA ARG A 192 -25.99 -2.31 4.79
C ARG A 192 -25.65 -0.85 4.61
N VAL A 193 -25.13 -0.49 3.44
CA VAL A 193 -25.04 0.91 3.06
C VAL A 193 -26.47 1.44 3.00
N ALA A 194 -26.79 2.47 3.77
CA ALA A 194 -28.04 3.18 3.61
C ALA A 194 -28.01 3.77 2.20
N ILE A 195 -28.88 3.28 1.32
CA ILE A 195 -29.13 3.95 0.05
C ILE A 195 -29.91 5.20 0.44
N GLU A 196 -29.25 6.35 0.42
CA GLU A 196 -29.96 7.63 0.38
C GLU A 196 -30.74 7.61 -0.93
N THR A 197 -32.04 7.32 -0.84
CA THR A 197 -32.96 7.59 -1.94
C THR A 197 -33.08 9.10 -2.00
N ASP A 198 -32.42 9.73 -2.96
CA ASP A 198 -32.73 11.10 -3.36
C ASP A 198 -34.22 11.13 -3.67
N SER A 199 -34.99 11.77 -2.79
CA SER A 199 -36.38 12.09 -3.03
C SER A 199 -36.44 13.15 -4.13
N GLU A 200 -37.14 12.81 -5.22
CA GLU A 200 -37.48 13.69 -6.36
C GLU A 200 -38.01 15.07 -5.95
#